data_AF-A0A3S2W2C4-F1
#
_entry.id   AF-A0A3S2W2C4-F1
#
_cell.length_a   1.000
_cell.length_b   1.000
_cell.length_c   1.000
_cell.angle_alpha   90.00
_cell.angle_beta   90.00
_cell.angle_gamma   90.00
#
_symmetry.space_group_name_H-M   'P 1'
#
loop_
_entity.id
_entity.type
_entity.pdbx_description
1 polymer ?
#
loop_
_entity_poly.entity_id
_entity_poly.type
_entity_poly.pdbx_seq_one_letter_code
_entity_poly.pdbx_strand_id
1 'polypeptide(L)' 'MCCGPTNKKKHTTKSEPVGNVSPLDQLKIRLARGEISFEEYEKVKGELVK' A
#
# COMPACT_ATOMS: atom_id res chain seq x y z
N MET A 1 -35.45 -26.30 -6.34
CA MET A 1 -35.64 -24.86 -6.02
C MET A 1 -34.41 -24.41 -5.23
N CYS A 2 -33.60 -23.50 -5.78
CA CYS A 2 -32.40 -22.97 -5.11
C CYS A 2 -32.80 -21.98 -4.00
N CYS A 3 -32.54 -22.33 -2.73
CA CYS A 3 -32.50 -21.36 -1.64
C CYS A 3 -31.05 -20.87 -1.46
N GLY A 4 -30.72 -19.76 -2.12
CA GLY A 4 -29.47 -19.03 -1.86
C GLY A 4 -29.65 -18.09 -0.67
N PRO A 5 -28.76 -18.07 0.33
CA PRO A 5 -28.87 -17.12 1.43
C PRO A 5 -28.37 -15.74 0.99
N THR A 6 -29.25 -14.76 1.06
CA THR A 6 -28.90 -13.34 1.08
C THR A 6 -28.55 -12.92 2.51
N ASN A 7 -27.33 -12.43 2.76
CA ASN A 7 -27.11 -11.34 3.74
C ASN A 7 -25.68 -10.76 3.74
N LYS A 8 -25.63 -9.46 3.41
CA LYS A 8 -24.93 -8.34 4.08
C LYS A 8 -23.50 -8.53 4.67
N LYS A 9 -22.61 -7.72 4.08
CA LYS A 9 -21.70 -6.76 4.75
C LYS A 9 -20.47 -7.36 5.47
N LYS A 10 -19.28 -7.19 4.87
CA LYS A 10 -18.06 -6.63 5.48
C LYS A 10 -16.83 -6.80 4.56
N HIS A 11 -16.28 -5.65 4.15
CA HIS A 11 -14.84 -5.34 4.13
C HIS A 11 -13.88 -6.52 3.89
N THR A 12 -13.43 -6.68 2.66
CA THR A 12 -12.16 -7.35 2.35
C THR A 12 -11.22 -6.34 1.71
N THR A 13 -10.58 -5.56 2.57
CA THR A 13 -9.22 -5.08 2.32
C THR A 13 -8.37 -6.31 2.01
N LYS A 14 -7.92 -6.46 0.76
CA LYS A 14 -6.62 -7.07 0.39
C LYS A 14 -6.45 -7.14 -1.13
N SER A 15 -5.32 -6.58 -1.55
CA SER A 15 -4.60 -6.82 -2.81
C SER A 15 -5.35 -6.51 -4.11
N GLU A 16 -5.55 -5.22 -4.39
CA GLU A 16 -5.59 -4.76 -5.78
C GLU A 16 -4.16 -4.67 -6.34
N PRO A 17 -3.98 -4.90 -7.65
CA PRO A 17 -2.75 -5.37 -8.25
C PRO A 17 -1.66 -4.30 -8.25
N VAL A 18 -0.42 -4.78 -8.37
CA VAL A 18 0.83 -4.06 -8.61
C VAL A 18 0.71 -3.20 -9.87
N GLY A 19 -0.04 -2.11 -9.79
CA GLY A 19 -0.27 -1.13 -10.86
C GLY A 19 0.31 0.19 -10.41
N ASN A 20 1.56 0.45 -10.82
CA ASN A 20 2.23 1.74 -10.69
C ASN A 20 2.15 2.39 -9.29
N VAL A 21 2.62 1.69 -8.25
CA VAL A 21 3.00 2.42 -7.03
C VAL A 21 4.14 3.36 -7.39
N SER A 22 3.89 4.67 -7.30
CA SER A 22 4.92 5.68 -7.53
C SER A 22 6.13 5.39 -6.64
N PRO A 23 7.36 5.72 -7.09
CA PRO A 23 8.58 5.49 -6.29
C PRO A 23 8.48 6.05 -4.86
N LEU A 24 7.78 7.17 -4.70
CA LEU A 24 7.48 7.78 -3.39
C LEU A 24 6.56 6.91 -2.50
N ASP A 25 5.57 6.24 -3.08
CA ASP A 25 4.68 5.33 -2.36
C ASP A 25 5.40 4.05 -1.95
N GLN A 26 6.27 3.50 -2.80
CA GLN A 26 7.15 2.40 -2.40
C GLN A 26 8.03 2.79 -1.22
N LEU A 27 8.56 4.02 -1.22
CA LEU A 27 9.40 4.51 -0.13
C LEU A 27 8.61 4.68 1.18
N LYS A 28 7.38 5.21 1.11
CA LYS A 28 6.47 5.28 2.27
C LYS A 28 6.11 3.91 2.82
N ILE A 29 5.88 2.93 1.94
CA ILE A 29 5.59 1.54 2.34
C ILE A 29 6.78 0.95 3.11
N ARG A 30 8.01 1.13 2.61
CA ARG A 30 9.22 0.67 3.28
C ARG A 30 9.41 1.32 4.65
N LEU A 31 9.13 2.62 4.77
CA LEU A 31 9.17 3.32 6.06
C LEU A 31 8.12 2.77 7.03
N ALA A 32 6.88 2.58 6.57
CA ALA A 32 5.79 2.04 7.40
C ALA A 32 6.05 0.60 7.86
N ARG A 33 6.82 -0.17 7.09
CA ARG A 33 7.27 -1.52 7.46
C ARG A 33 8.50 -1.53 8.38
N GLY A 34 9.14 -0.38 8.59
CA GLY A 34 10.40 -0.28 9.32
C GLY A 34 11.60 -0.85 8.57
N GLU A 35 11.50 -1.02 7.24
CA GLU A 35 12.61 -1.48 6.40
C GLU A 35 13.68 -0.39 6.19
N ILE A 36 13.31 0.87 6.42
CA ILE A 36 14.18 2.04 6.37
C ILE A 36 13.90 2.96 7.57
N SER A 37 14.91 3.69 8.00
CA SER A 37 14.78 4.76 9.00
C SER A 37 14.16 6.01 8.38
N PHE A 38 13.63 6.89 9.23
CA PHE A 38 13.09 8.19 8.80
C PHE A 38 14.16 9.04 8.09
N GLU A 39 15.41 9.03 8.56
CA GLU A 39 16.51 9.76 7.91
C GLU A 39 16.78 9.26 6.47
N GLU A 40 16.71 7.94 6.26
CA GLU A 40 16.90 7.33 4.94
C GLU A 40 15.74 7.67 4.00
N TYR A 41 14.50 7.71 4.53
CA TYR A 41 13.34 8.17 3.80
C TYR A 41 13.51 9.61 3.30
N GLU A 42 14.00 10.53 4.14
CA GLU A 42 14.18 11.93 3.74
C GLU A 42 15.26 12.12 2.68
N LYS A 43 16.40 11.40 2.79
CA LYS A 43 17.45 11.41 1.76
C LYS A 43 16.93 10.94 0.41
N VAL A 44 16.32 9.76 0.37
CA VAL A 44 15.84 9.16 -0.89
C VAL A 44 14.66 9.95 -1.47
N LYS A 45 13.78 10.50 -0.61
CA LYS A 45 12.71 11.39 -1.06
C LYS A 45 13.26 12.64 -1.75
N GLY A 46 14.36 13.22 -1.25
CA GLY A 46 15.00 14.39 -1.85
C GLY A 46 15.58 14.11 -3.23
N GLU A 47 16.08 12.91 -3.48
CA GLU A 47 16.61 12.49 -4.79
C GLU A 47 15.51 12.19 -5.81
N LEU A 48 14.35 11.70 -5.39
CA LEU A 48 13.22 11.38 -6.26
C LEU A 48 12.46 12.59 -6.82
N VAL A 49 12.65 13.78 -6.24
CA VAL A 49 11.95 15.02 -6.61
C VAL A 49 12.84 15.99 -7.41
N LYS A 50 14.09 15.60 -7.67
CA LYS A 50 15.08 16.40 -8.40
C LYS A 50 15.06 16.09 -9.89
#